data_AF-A0A924K054-F1
#
_entry.id   AF-A0A924K054-F1
#
_cell.length_a   1.000
_cell.length_b   1.000
_cell.length_c   1.000
_cell.angle_alpha   90.00
_cell.angle_beta   90.00
_cell.angle_gamma   90.00
#
_symmetry.space_group_name_H-M   'P 1'
#
loop_
_entity.id
_entity.type
_entity.pdbx_description
1 polymer ?
#
loop_
_entity_poly.entity_id
_entity_poly.type
_entity_poly.pdbx_seq_one_letter_code
_entity_poly.pdbx_strand_id
1 'polypeptide(L)'
;MARLSDQEVQRYRDEGYVVPHFRLNDEWVKRMQDALNSLIKNNPGVRPEKLVSAHIDGPNDEGVRGSRDFFDLAMNPDIVDLVEQVIGPDVILWGCHVFCKPASEGFETPWHQDGHYWPIRPLANCTVWVALEPSTRENGCLRVVPGSHAGKQLHPHLHEDRTDLTLNQRMADGSFDVNDAVDI
;
A
#
# COMPACT_ATOMS: atom_id res chain seq x y z
N MET A 1 20.46 -9.35 3.41
CA MET A 1 19.32 -9.91 4.11
C MET A 1 18.97 -8.97 5.22
N ALA A 2 18.08 -8.05 4.88
CA ALA A 2 17.46 -7.16 5.84
C ALA A 2 16.69 -7.97 6.88
N ARG A 3 16.65 -7.44 8.10
CA ARG A 3 16.02 -8.13 9.22
C ARG A 3 15.27 -7.16 10.11
N LEU A 4 14.06 -7.53 10.50
CA LEU A 4 13.34 -6.83 11.55
C LEU A 4 13.94 -7.24 12.89
N SER A 5 14.15 -6.26 13.76
CA SER A 5 14.41 -6.52 15.17
C SER A 5 13.22 -7.19 15.83
N ASP A 6 13.45 -7.89 16.95
CA ASP A 6 12.37 -8.52 17.71
C ASP A 6 11.31 -7.49 18.15
N GLN A 7 11.72 -6.24 18.40
CA GLN A 7 10.83 -5.14 18.74
C GLN A 7 9.95 -4.72 17.55
N GLU A 8 10.50 -4.65 16.34
CA GLU A 8 9.75 -4.34 15.11
C GLU A 8 8.75 -5.45 14.77
N VAL A 9 9.15 -6.72 14.92
CA VAL A 9 8.25 -7.87 14.74
C VAL A 9 7.13 -7.83 15.78
N GLN A 10 7.45 -7.54 17.04
CA GLN A 10 6.45 -7.46 18.10
C GLN A 10 5.47 -6.29 17.85
N ARG A 11 5.97 -5.12 17.44
CA ARG A 11 5.13 -3.98 17.05
C ARG A 11 4.18 -4.36 15.91
N TYR A 12 4.66 -5.02 14.85
CA TYR A 12 3.76 -5.45 13.77
C TYR A 12 2.64 -6.37 14.29
N ARG A 13 2.98 -7.30 15.20
CA ARG A 13 1.99 -8.22 15.79
C ARG A 13 0.95 -7.49 16.65
N ASP A 14 1.39 -6.55 17.48
CA ASP A 14 0.54 -5.87 18.45
C ASP A 14 -0.25 -4.70 17.83
N GLU A 15 0.38 -3.93 16.95
CA GLU A 15 -0.17 -2.70 16.36
C GLU A 15 -0.67 -2.89 14.92
N GLY A 16 -0.29 -3.97 14.23
CA GLY A 16 -0.77 -4.30 12.88
C GLY A 16 -0.02 -3.61 11.75
N TYR A 17 1.01 -2.83 12.10
CA TYR A 17 1.91 -2.17 11.15
C TYR A 17 3.30 -2.02 11.78
N VAL A 18 4.31 -1.79 10.95
CA VAL A 18 5.64 -1.37 11.41
C VAL A 18 6.29 -0.52 10.33
N VAL A 19 6.95 0.57 10.73
CA VAL A 19 7.90 1.29 9.88
C VAL A 19 9.28 0.76 10.25
N PRO A 20 9.88 -0.14 9.44
CA PRO A 20 11.16 -0.74 9.80
C PRO A 20 12.27 0.30 9.79
N HIS A 21 13.42 0.04 10.41
CA HIS A 21 14.64 0.82 10.26
C HIS A 21 15.26 0.68 8.86
N PHE A 22 14.94 -0.42 8.17
CA PHE A 22 15.35 -0.65 6.79
C PHE A 22 14.93 0.51 5.88
N ARG A 23 15.83 0.92 4.99
CA ARG A 23 15.58 1.92 3.94
C ARG A 23 16.06 1.35 2.63
N LEU A 24 15.30 1.57 1.55
CA LEU A 24 15.83 1.42 0.21
C LEU A 24 16.99 2.39 0.02
N ASN A 25 18.02 1.95 -0.69
CA ASN A 25 19.13 2.82 -1.04
C ASN A 25 18.68 3.85 -2.10
N ASP A 26 19.47 4.92 -2.24
CA ASP A 26 19.15 6.02 -3.16
C ASP A 26 19.02 5.58 -4.62
N GLU A 27 19.75 4.52 -5.03
CA GLU A 27 19.66 3.96 -6.37
C GLU A 27 18.28 3.33 -6.63
N TRP A 28 17.76 2.55 -5.68
CA TRP A 28 16.41 1.99 -5.76
C TRP A 28 15.35 3.07 -5.73
N VAL A 29 15.48 4.06 -4.84
CA VAL A 29 14.54 5.18 -4.77
C VAL A 29 14.51 5.92 -6.11
N LYS A 30 15.68 6.25 -6.67
CA LYS A 30 15.79 6.92 -7.97
C LYS A 30 15.19 6.09 -9.09
N ARG A 31 15.49 4.78 -9.15
CA ARG A 31 14.94 3.85 -10.14
C ARG A 31 13.41 3.84 -10.07
N MET A 32 12.83 3.79 -8.88
CA MET A 32 11.37 3.76 -8.71
C MET A 32 10.70 5.09 -9.02
N GLN A 33 11.36 6.22 -8.73
CA GLN A 33 10.90 7.54 -9.17
C GLN A 33 10.90 7.64 -10.71
N ASP A 34 11.94 7.15 -11.38
CA ASP A 34 12.01 7.12 -12.85
C ASP A 34 10.98 6.16 -13.46
N ALA A 35 10.76 5.01 -12.83
CA ALA A 35 9.72 4.06 -13.21
C ALA A 35 8.32 4.67 -13.06
N LEU A 36 8.05 5.39 -11.96
CA LEU A 36 6.79 6.10 -11.75
C LEU A 36 6.55 7.17 -12.82
N ASN A 37 7.56 8.01 -13.09
CA ASN A 37 7.47 9.04 -14.13
C ASN A 37 7.20 8.44 -15.51
N SER A 38 7.87 7.32 -15.83
CA SER A 38 7.66 6.59 -17.08
C SER A 38 6.27 5.95 -17.14
N LEU A 39 5.80 5.39 -16.02
CA LEU A 39 4.47 4.79 -15.91
C LEU A 39 3.38 5.82 -16.17
N ILE A 40 3.46 7.00 -15.55
CA ILE A 40 2.50 8.10 -15.77
C ILE A 40 2.52 8.53 -17.24
N LYS A 41 3.72 8.75 -17.82
CA LYS A 41 3.87 9.18 -19.21
C LYS A 41 3.32 8.16 -20.22
N ASN A 42 3.48 6.87 -19.94
CA ASN A 42 3.07 5.79 -20.84
C ASN A 42 1.57 5.47 -20.78
N ASN A 43 0.84 6.07 -19.84
CA ASN A 43 -0.59 5.86 -19.62
C ASN A 43 -1.38 7.18 -19.76
N PRO A 44 -1.29 7.88 -20.92
CA PRO A 44 -2.00 9.14 -21.10
C PRO A 44 -3.51 8.92 -20.98
N GLY A 45 -4.16 9.71 -20.12
CA GLY A 45 -5.60 9.61 -19.86
C GLY A 45 -5.98 8.73 -18.66
N VAL A 46 -5.03 8.01 -18.07
CA VAL A 46 -5.23 7.34 -16.79
C VAL A 46 -4.72 8.26 -15.68
N ARG A 47 -5.55 8.50 -14.66
CA ARG A 47 -5.13 9.28 -13.49
C ARG A 47 -4.05 8.54 -12.72
N PRO A 48 -3.05 9.24 -12.13
CA PRO A 48 -1.98 8.58 -11.37
C PRO A 48 -2.48 7.67 -10.24
N GLU A 49 -3.60 8.02 -9.59
CA GLU A 49 -4.24 7.21 -8.54
C GLU A 49 -4.88 5.91 -9.06
N LYS A 50 -5.09 5.79 -10.37
CA LYS A 50 -5.73 4.63 -11.02
C LYS A 50 -4.72 3.76 -11.79
N LEU A 51 -3.41 3.94 -11.53
CA LEU A 51 -2.35 3.08 -12.07
C LEU A 51 -2.28 1.76 -11.27
N VAL A 52 -3.30 0.93 -11.46
CA VAL A 52 -3.47 -0.38 -10.81
C VAL A 52 -2.66 -1.45 -11.57
N SER A 53 -2.20 -2.47 -10.84
CA SER A 53 -1.45 -3.59 -11.38
C SER A 53 -0.19 -3.17 -12.15
N ALA A 54 0.51 -2.15 -11.63
CA ALA A 54 1.69 -1.54 -12.25
C ALA A 54 2.87 -2.50 -12.42
N HIS A 55 2.88 -3.61 -11.68
CA HIS A 55 3.85 -4.69 -11.76
C HIS A 55 3.68 -5.61 -12.98
N ILE A 56 2.52 -5.59 -13.65
CA ILE A 56 2.31 -6.34 -14.89
C ILE A 56 3.00 -5.58 -16.02
N ASP A 57 4.07 -6.15 -16.55
CA ASP A 57 4.83 -5.53 -17.63
C ASP A 57 4.00 -5.45 -18.91
N GLY A 58 3.91 -4.26 -19.51
CA GLY A 58 3.04 -4.02 -20.65
C GLY A 58 1.56 -3.85 -20.28
N PRO A 59 0.64 -3.97 -21.26
CA PRO A 59 -0.78 -3.70 -21.03
C PRO A 59 -1.41 -4.78 -20.13
N ASN A 60 -2.11 -4.35 -19.09
CA ASN A 60 -2.88 -5.19 -18.20
C ASN A 60 -4.39 -5.02 -18.44
N ASP A 61 -5.19 -5.86 -17.78
CA ASP A 61 -6.66 -5.88 -17.93
C ASP A 61 -7.36 -4.66 -17.29
N GLU A 62 -6.63 -3.83 -16.55
CA GLU A 62 -7.10 -2.57 -15.96
C GLU A 62 -6.88 -1.36 -16.89
N GLY A 63 -6.42 -1.60 -18.12
CA GLY A 63 -6.12 -0.54 -19.09
C GLY A 63 -4.83 0.24 -18.79
N VAL A 64 -3.98 -0.28 -17.89
CA VAL A 64 -2.69 0.29 -17.54
C VAL A 64 -1.58 -0.49 -18.22
N ARG A 65 -0.64 0.21 -18.84
CA ARG A 65 0.64 -0.32 -19.28
C ARG A 65 1.62 -0.23 -18.13
N GLY A 66 1.84 -1.33 -17.40
CA GLY A 66 2.74 -1.38 -16.25
C GLY A 66 4.22 -1.38 -16.64
N SER A 67 5.07 -1.50 -15.61
CA SER A 67 6.52 -1.58 -15.74
C SER A 67 7.07 -2.73 -14.90
N ARG A 68 8.00 -3.48 -15.50
CA ARG A 68 8.77 -4.53 -14.81
C ARG A 68 9.47 -4.03 -13.54
N ASP A 69 9.83 -2.76 -13.44
CA ASP A 69 10.50 -2.19 -12.25
C ASP A 69 9.69 -2.37 -10.96
N PHE A 70 8.36 -2.28 -11.02
CA PHE A 70 7.49 -2.49 -9.85
C PHE A 70 7.48 -3.96 -9.42
N PHE A 71 7.54 -4.89 -10.38
CA PHE A 71 7.69 -6.31 -10.08
C PHE A 71 9.07 -6.61 -9.48
N ASP A 72 10.13 -6.04 -10.04
CA ASP A 72 11.49 -6.22 -9.53
C ASP A 72 11.64 -5.66 -8.10
N LEU A 73 10.96 -4.55 -7.77
CA LEU A 73 10.88 -4.05 -6.40
C LEU A 73 10.15 -5.03 -5.48
N ALA A 74 8.99 -5.55 -5.91
CA ALA A 74 8.24 -6.53 -5.14
C ALA A 74 9.01 -7.84 -4.89
N MET A 75 9.93 -8.17 -5.80
CA MET A 75 10.84 -9.32 -5.70
C MET A 75 12.18 -8.97 -5.04
N ASN A 76 12.36 -7.76 -4.50
CA ASN A 76 13.60 -7.37 -3.84
C ASN A 76 13.83 -8.30 -2.62
N PRO A 77 14.98 -9.00 -2.54
CA PRO A 77 15.20 -10.02 -1.52
C PRO A 77 15.18 -9.43 -0.11
N ASP A 78 15.66 -8.20 0.09
CA ASP A 78 15.61 -7.57 1.41
C ASP A 78 14.16 -7.22 1.80
N ILE A 79 13.27 -6.88 0.86
CA ILE A 79 11.84 -6.68 1.17
C ILE A 79 11.18 -8.01 1.50
N VAL A 80 11.42 -9.04 0.69
CA VAL A 80 10.85 -10.38 0.90
C VAL A 80 11.28 -10.94 2.24
N ASP A 81 12.57 -10.87 2.58
CA ASP A 81 13.11 -11.31 3.89
C ASP A 81 12.37 -10.66 5.07
N LEU A 82 12.04 -9.36 4.97
CA LEU A 82 11.30 -8.63 6.02
C LEU A 82 9.84 -9.08 6.12
N VAL A 83 9.18 -9.32 4.99
CA VAL A 83 7.79 -9.80 4.93
C VAL A 83 7.68 -11.21 5.50
N GLU A 84 8.61 -12.10 5.15
CA GLU A 84 8.63 -13.50 5.63
C GLU A 84 8.69 -13.59 7.16
N GLN A 85 9.33 -12.62 7.83
CA GLN A 85 9.40 -12.56 9.29
C GLN A 85 8.05 -12.29 9.97
N VAL A 86 7.09 -11.68 9.26
CA VAL A 86 5.78 -11.32 9.83
C VAL A 86 4.63 -12.21 9.36
N ILE A 87 4.68 -12.73 8.13
CA ILE A 87 3.60 -13.59 7.59
C ILE A 87 4.02 -15.03 7.28
N GLY A 88 5.31 -15.36 7.40
CA GLY A 88 5.86 -16.67 7.07
C GLY A 88 6.45 -16.75 5.65
N PRO A 89 7.10 -17.88 5.32
CA PRO A 89 7.93 -18.02 4.12
C PRO A 89 7.15 -18.17 2.80
N ASP A 90 5.88 -18.57 2.88
CA ASP A 90 5.06 -18.84 1.68
C ASP A 90 4.36 -17.56 1.21
N VAL A 91 5.13 -16.69 0.56
CA VAL A 91 4.67 -15.37 0.09
C VAL A 91 4.31 -15.41 -1.40
N ILE A 92 3.17 -14.81 -1.75
CA ILE A 92 2.78 -14.54 -3.14
C ILE A 92 2.46 -13.05 -3.31
N LEU A 93 2.93 -12.45 -4.40
CA LEU A 93 2.53 -11.11 -4.79
C LEU A 93 1.09 -11.16 -5.32
N TRP A 94 0.14 -10.65 -4.54
CA TRP A 94 -1.27 -10.56 -4.96
C TRP A 94 -1.53 -9.37 -5.88
N GLY A 95 -0.94 -8.23 -5.59
CA GLY A 95 -1.15 -7.01 -6.36
C GLY A 95 -0.15 -5.92 -6.02
N CYS A 96 -0.03 -4.95 -6.91
CA CYS A 96 0.76 -3.75 -6.71
C CYS A 96 0.00 -2.58 -7.32
N HIS A 97 -0.17 -1.53 -6.53
CA HIS A 97 -0.89 -0.32 -6.90
C HIS A 97 -0.03 0.89 -6.53
N VAL A 98 0.06 1.83 -7.44
CA VAL A 98 0.67 3.13 -7.21
C VAL A 98 -0.35 4.09 -6.60
N PHE A 99 -0.14 4.47 -5.35
CA PHE A 99 -0.86 5.56 -4.69
C PHE A 99 -0.16 6.90 -4.96
N CYS A 100 -0.28 7.41 -6.18
CA CYS A 100 0.29 8.71 -6.56
C CYS A 100 -0.78 9.79 -6.46
N LYS A 101 -0.61 10.75 -5.53
CA LYS A 101 -1.54 11.88 -5.31
C LYS A 101 -0.98 13.16 -5.92
N PRO A 102 -1.47 13.62 -7.09
CA PRO A 102 -1.04 14.89 -7.66
C PRO A 102 -1.34 16.06 -6.73
N ALA A 103 -0.44 17.04 -6.68
CA ALA A 103 -0.60 18.21 -5.83
C ALA A 103 -1.94 18.92 -6.10
N SER A 104 -2.67 19.25 -5.04
CA SER A 104 -3.98 19.94 -5.05
C SER A 104 -5.16 19.19 -5.69
N GLU A 105 -4.92 18.09 -6.40
CA GLU A 105 -5.96 17.35 -7.15
C GLU A 105 -6.04 15.87 -6.79
N GLY A 106 -5.22 15.43 -5.83
CA GLY A 106 -5.13 14.06 -5.37
C GLY A 106 -6.45 13.55 -4.80
N PHE A 107 -6.87 12.36 -5.25
CA PHE A 107 -8.07 11.72 -4.71
C PHE A 107 -7.88 11.28 -3.26
N GLU A 108 -8.96 11.36 -2.50
CA GLU A 108 -9.01 10.85 -1.13
C GLU A 108 -8.99 9.31 -1.15
N THR A 109 -8.24 8.73 -0.21
CA THR A 109 -8.38 7.30 0.13
C THR A 109 -9.17 7.23 1.43
N PRO A 110 -10.45 6.82 1.41
CA PRO A 110 -11.25 6.77 2.62
C PRO A 110 -10.75 5.68 3.57
N TRP A 111 -11.15 5.73 4.84
CA TRP A 111 -10.87 4.66 5.79
C TRP A 111 -11.44 3.33 5.31
N HIS A 112 -10.61 2.27 5.28
CA HIS A 112 -10.97 0.96 4.76
C HIS A 112 -10.13 -0.14 5.41
N GLN A 113 -10.56 -1.39 5.22
CA GLN A 113 -9.73 -2.57 5.47
C GLN A 113 -9.40 -3.24 4.13
N ASP A 114 -8.12 -3.41 3.80
CA ASP A 114 -7.69 -4.09 2.56
C ASP A 114 -8.34 -5.47 2.40
N GLY A 115 -8.45 -6.24 3.50
CA GLY A 115 -9.11 -7.55 3.49
C GLY A 115 -10.59 -7.56 3.10
N HIS A 116 -11.24 -6.39 3.06
CA HIS A 116 -12.60 -6.23 2.53
C HIS A 116 -12.62 -6.29 1.01
N TYR A 117 -11.62 -5.69 0.35
CA TYR A 117 -11.48 -5.65 -1.11
C TYR A 117 -11.00 -6.97 -1.70
N TRP A 118 -10.16 -7.70 -0.96
CA TRP A 118 -9.50 -8.89 -1.50
C TRP A 118 -10.20 -10.18 -1.04
N PRO A 119 -10.45 -11.15 -1.95
CA PRO A 119 -11.07 -12.45 -1.62
C PRO A 119 -10.08 -13.41 -0.93
N ILE A 120 -9.18 -12.90 -0.08
CA ILE A 120 -8.12 -13.67 0.58
C ILE A 120 -8.58 -14.03 1.99
N ARG A 121 -8.59 -15.33 2.32
CA ARG A 121 -8.91 -15.83 3.66
C ARG A 121 -7.88 -16.85 4.12
N PRO A 122 -7.46 -16.85 5.40
CA PRO A 122 -7.84 -15.90 6.47
C PRO A 122 -7.37 -14.46 6.19
N LEU A 123 -7.80 -13.48 6.99
CA LEU A 123 -7.33 -12.08 6.91
C LEU A 123 -5.85 -12.02 7.32
N ALA A 124 -4.98 -12.35 6.36
CA ALA A 124 -3.54 -12.54 6.55
C ALA A 124 -2.73 -11.84 5.44
N ASN A 125 -3.33 -10.85 4.78
CA ASN A 125 -2.64 -10.01 3.82
C ASN A 125 -1.66 -9.07 4.52
N CYS A 126 -0.51 -8.85 3.88
CA CYS A 126 0.49 -7.88 4.29
C CYS A 126 0.73 -6.92 3.13
N THR A 127 0.57 -5.62 3.39
CA THR A 127 0.83 -4.57 2.41
C THR A 127 2.19 -3.94 2.73
N VAL A 128 3.12 -4.00 1.77
CA VAL A 128 4.37 -3.22 1.83
C VAL A 128 4.11 -1.88 1.16
N TRP A 129 4.16 -0.80 1.93
CA TRP A 129 4.04 0.56 1.40
C TRP A 129 5.42 1.23 1.33
N VAL A 130 5.79 1.72 0.16
CA VAL A 130 7.11 2.33 -0.09
C VAL A 130 6.91 3.80 -0.48
N ALA A 131 7.33 4.71 0.41
CA ALA A 131 7.43 6.13 0.08
C ALA A 131 8.50 6.36 -1.00
N LEU A 132 8.10 6.90 -2.15
CA LEU A 132 9.02 7.39 -3.18
C LEU A 132 9.34 8.88 -3.02
N GLU A 133 8.58 9.58 -2.18
CA GLU A 133 8.72 10.99 -1.80
C GLU A 133 8.40 11.13 -0.30
N PRO A 134 8.75 12.25 0.35
CA PRO A 134 8.38 12.47 1.76
C PRO A 134 6.87 12.30 2.00
N SER A 135 6.49 11.43 2.94
CA SER A 135 5.11 11.22 3.39
C SER A 135 4.83 12.19 4.53
N THR A 136 3.99 13.22 4.31
CA THR A 136 3.63 14.20 5.34
C THR A 136 2.13 14.38 5.45
N ARG A 137 1.66 14.93 6.56
CA ARG A 137 0.21 15.16 6.74
C ARG A 137 -0.35 16.11 5.69
N GLU A 138 0.43 17.09 5.26
CA GLU A 138 0.02 18.10 4.28
C GLU A 138 -0.14 17.51 2.86
N ASN A 139 0.60 16.47 2.51
CA ASN A 139 0.47 15.78 1.21
C ASN A 139 -0.32 14.46 1.30
N GLY A 140 -0.96 14.20 2.44
CA GLY A 140 -1.85 13.07 2.64
C GLY A 140 -1.11 11.76 2.86
N CYS A 141 -0.20 11.74 3.84
CA CYS A 141 0.47 10.54 4.34
C CYS A 141 -0.50 9.40 4.66
N LEU A 142 0.05 8.19 4.73
CA LEU A 142 -0.70 7.03 5.20
C LEU A 142 -1.05 7.24 6.67
N ARG A 143 -2.28 6.88 7.03
CA ARG A 143 -2.72 6.83 8.43
C ARG A 143 -3.29 5.46 8.73
N VAL A 144 -3.02 4.96 9.93
CA VAL A 144 -3.52 3.67 10.41
C VAL A 144 -4.07 3.80 11.81
N VAL A 145 -4.97 2.89 12.21
CA VAL A 145 -5.43 2.76 13.59
C VAL A 145 -4.68 1.57 14.21
N PRO A 146 -3.71 1.80 15.12
CA PRO A 146 -2.94 0.73 15.76
C PRO A 146 -3.85 -0.30 16.45
N GLY A 147 -3.58 -1.58 16.24
CA GLY A 147 -4.31 -2.69 16.86
C GLY A 147 -5.67 -3.01 16.22
N SER A 148 -6.11 -2.24 15.22
CA SER A 148 -7.40 -2.46 14.53
C SER A 148 -7.51 -3.82 13.82
N HIS A 149 -6.39 -4.47 13.51
CA HIS A 149 -6.31 -5.81 12.94
C HIS A 149 -6.56 -6.94 13.95
N ALA A 150 -6.41 -6.69 15.26
CA ALA A 150 -6.34 -7.72 16.29
C ALA A 150 -7.61 -8.58 16.38
N GLY A 151 -8.78 -7.99 16.07
CA GLY A 151 -10.05 -8.70 16.04
C GLY A 151 -10.19 -9.70 14.88
N LYS A 152 -9.29 -9.68 13.88
CA LYS A 152 -9.30 -10.55 12.69
C LYS A 152 -10.66 -10.65 12.02
N GLN A 153 -11.40 -9.54 12.01
CA GLN A 153 -12.74 -9.44 11.46
C GLN A 153 -12.83 -8.25 10.51
N LEU A 154 -13.77 -8.35 9.57
CA LEU A 154 -14.16 -7.23 8.73
C LEU A 154 -15.30 -6.47 9.40
N HIS A 155 -15.15 -5.16 9.46
CA HIS A 155 -16.23 -4.25 9.82
C HIS A 155 -17.11 -3.96 8.60
N PRO A 156 -18.35 -3.50 8.82
CA PRO A 156 -19.22 -3.06 7.72
C PRO A 156 -18.53 -1.98 6.89
N HIS A 157 -18.58 -2.12 5.56
CA HIS A 157 -18.18 -1.09 4.62
C HIS A 157 -19.40 -0.58 3.85
N LEU A 158 -19.40 0.71 3.55
CA LEU A 158 -20.43 1.41 2.79
C LEU A 158 -19.87 1.77 1.42
N HIS A 159 -20.68 1.56 0.38
CA HIS A 159 -20.34 2.00 -0.97
C HIS A 159 -20.42 3.53 -1.06
N GLU A 160 -19.47 4.13 -1.77
CA GLU A 160 -19.40 5.56 -2.05
C GLU A 160 -19.56 5.81 -3.55
N ASP A 161 -20.54 6.62 -3.94
CA ASP A 161 -20.79 7.01 -5.33
C ASP A 161 -19.90 8.19 -5.79
N ARG A 162 -19.05 8.70 -4.89
CA ARG A 162 -18.09 9.77 -5.16
C ARG A 162 -17.06 9.36 -6.22
N THR A 163 -16.80 10.25 -7.17
CA THR A 163 -15.86 10.00 -8.28
C THR A 163 -14.44 10.49 -7.99
N ASP A 164 -14.22 11.16 -6.86
CA ASP A 164 -12.95 11.74 -6.41
C ASP A 164 -12.24 10.88 -5.35
N LEU A 165 -12.54 9.57 -5.34
CA LEU A 165 -11.95 8.59 -4.42
C LEU A 165 -11.04 7.60 -5.15
N THR A 166 -9.96 7.22 -4.47
CA THR A 166 -9.08 6.12 -4.92
C THR A 166 -9.80 4.77 -4.81
N LEU A 167 -10.60 4.61 -3.74
CA LEU A 167 -11.36 3.42 -3.36
C LEU A 167 -12.82 3.79 -3.04
N ASN A 168 -13.77 2.95 -3.44
CA ASN A 168 -15.22 3.26 -3.40
C ASN A 168 -16.00 2.55 -2.27
N GLN A 169 -15.32 1.98 -1.28
CA GLN A 169 -15.95 1.31 -0.13
C GLN A 169 -15.23 1.74 1.14
N ARG A 170 -15.89 2.57 1.94
CA ARG A 170 -15.34 3.07 3.20
C ARG A 170 -15.86 2.27 4.38
N MET A 171 -15.13 2.23 5.49
CA MET A 171 -15.67 1.72 6.75
C MET A 171 -16.90 2.54 7.19
N ALA A 172 -17.90 1.84 7.71
CA ALA A 172 -19.10 2.46 8.26
C ALA A 172 -18.76 3.28 9.53
N ASP A 173 -19.49 4.37 9.74
CA ASP A 173 -19.28 5.27 10.88
C ASP A 173 -19.41 4.52 12.21
N GLY A 174 -18.54 4.84 13.17
CA GLY A 174 -18.48 4.18 14.48
C GLY A 174 -17.77 2.82 14.48
N SER A 175 -17.24 2.35 13.34
CA SER A 175 -16.45 1.11 13.29
C SER A 175 -15.02 1.25 13.84
N PHE A 176 -14.53 2.48 13.98
CA PHE A 176 -13.21 2.82 14.54
C PHE A 176 -13.26 4.27 15.07
N ASP A 177 -12.30 4.66 15.91
CA ASP A 177 -12.08 6.04 16.32
C ASP A 177 -10.91 6.65 15.53
N VAL A 178 -11.18 7.74 14.81
CA VAL A 178 -10.17 8.45 14.01
C VAL A 178 -9.11 9.15 14.86
N ASN A 179 -9.41 9.40 16.14
CA ASN A 179 -8.46 10.00 17.08
C ASN A 179 -7.38 9.02 17.53
N ASP A 180 -7.64 7.72 17.42
CA ASP A 180 -6.65 6.67 17.68
C ASP A 180 -5.67 6.50 16.51
N ALA A 181 -5.93 7.13 15.37
CA ALA A 181 -5.12 6.97 14.18
C ALA A 181 -3.84 7.80 14.21
N VAL A 182 -2.76 7.17 13.75
CA VAL A 182 -1.41 7.73 13.68
C VAL A 182 -0.96 7.92 12.23
N ASP A 183 -0.11 8.91 12.02
CA ASP A 183 0.47 9.24 10.72
C ASP A 183 1.76 8.42 10.50
N ILE A 184 1.96 7.91 9.28
CA ILE A 184 3.10 7.08 8.84
C ILE A 184 3.92 7.75 7.74
#